data_AF-A0A933U7K1-F1
#
_entry.id   AF-A0A933U7K1-F1
#
_cell.length_a   1.000
_cell.length_b   1.000
_cell.length_c   1.000
_cell.angle_alpha   90.00
_cell.angle_beta   90.00
_cell.angle_gamma   90.00
#
_symmetry.space_group_name_H-M   'P 1'
#
loop_
_entity.id
_entity.type
_entity.pdbx_description
1 polymer ?
#
loop_
_entity_poly.entity_id
_entity_poly.type
_entity_poly.pdbx_seq_one_letter_code
_entity_poly.pdbx_strand_id
1 'polypeptide(L)'
;MKTSVLSLLVVVAAAAALSFAQSPPSKIDGKKDAAALELDALRMKCDALGAELAETKGALEQVVKYLEAQAQTAKAMEKVLDDAEAKGFTFGINPDSRIALLAGWRDQCAVLQKDVPVLKAAKKDPAEKPAPKN
;
A
#
# COMPACT_ATOMS: atom_id res chain seq x y z
N MET A 1 74.27 38.96 37.03
CA MET A 1 73.92 37.53 37.22
C MET A 1 72.59 37.27 36.51
N LYS A 2 72.64 36.76 35.28
CA LYS A 2 71.48 36.52 34.40
C LYS A 2 71.76 35.26 33.61
N THR A 3 71.24 34.11 34.02
CA THR A 3 71.07 32.88 33.20
C THR A 3 70.39 31.80 34.05
N SER A 4 69.07 31.65 33.97
CA SER A 4 68.35 30.40 34.30
C SER A 4 66.84 30.55 34.06
N VAL A 5 66.40 30.59 32.80
CA VAL A 5 64.97 30.40 32.46
C VAL A 5 64.77 29.59 31.16
N LEU A 6 65.82 29.23 30.42
CA LEU A 6 65.66 28.76 29.02
C LEU A 6 65.66 27.23 28.80
N SER A 7 65.72 26.41 29.85
CA SER A 7 65.85 24.95 29.69
C SER A 7 64.60 24.12 30.01
N LEU A 8 63.50 24.74 30.47
CA LEU A 8 62.28 24.01 30.87
C LEU A 8 61.20 23.93 29.76
N LEU A 9 61.41 24.57 28.60
CA LEU A 9 60.38 24.68 27.57
C LEU A 9 60.50 23.65 26.43
N VAL A 10 61.59 22.88 26.38
CA VAL A 10 61.82 21.90 25.29
C VAL A 10 61.27 20.51 25.60
N VAL A 11 61.10 20.14 26.88
CA VAL A 11 60.62 18.79 27.25
C VAL A 11 59.10 18.64 27.12
N VAL A 12 58.32 19.73 27.19
CA VAL A 12 56.86 19.69 27.05
C VAL A 12 56.43 19.53 25.57
N ALA A 13 57.25 19.97 24.62
CA ALA A 13 56.94 19.86 23.19
C ALA A 13 57.10 18.43 22.64
N ALA A 14 57.94 17.58 23.26
CA ALA A 14 58.13 16.20 22.82
C ALA A 14 57.01 15.24 23.29
N ALA A 15 56.35 15.55 24.42
CA ALA A 15 55.26 14.72 24.93
C ALA A 15 53.93 14.91 24.17
N ALA A 16 53.72 16.08 23.56
CA ALA A 16 52.52 16.36 22.76
C ALA A 16 52.52 15.70 21.37
N ALA A 17 53.69 15.28 20.85
CA ALA A 17 53.81 14.63 19.54
C ALA A 17 53.51 13.12 19.58
N LEU A 18 53.59 12.46 20.74
CA LEU A 18 53.28 11.03 20.88
C LEU A 18 51.80 10.74 21.13
N SER A 19 51.00 11.72 21.56
CA SER A 19 49.56 11.53 21.81
C SER A 19 48.71 11.52 20.53
N PHE A 20 49.28 11.89 19.37
CA PHE A 20 48.59 11.87 18.07
C PHE A 20 48.91 10.65 17.19
N ALA A 21 49.83 9.76 17.62
CA ALA A 21 50.25 8.61 16.82
C ALA A 21 49.40 7.33 17.05
N GLN A 22 48.55 7.29 18.08
CA GLN A 22 47.55 6.23 18.26
C GLN A 22 46.21 6.67 17.70
N SER A 23 46.09 6.63 16.37
CA SER A 23 44.77 6.58 15.74
C SER A 23 44.07 5.31 16.25
N PRO A 24 42.90 5.41 16.91
CA PRO A 24 42.16 4.22 17.31
C PRO A 24 41.86 3.39 16.05
N PRO A 25 41.96 2.04 16.11
CA PRO A 25 41.64 1.20 14.97
C PRO A 25 40.24 1.55 14.48
N SER A 26 40.21 2.01 13.24
CA SER A 26 39.04 2.52 12.54
C SER A 26 37.90 1.51 12.63
N LYS A 27 36.90 1.75 13.50
CA LYS A 27 35.58 1.07 13.47
C LYS A 27 34.75 1.48 12.23
N ILE A 28 35.41 1.88 11.15
CA ILE A 28 34.80 2.45 9.95
C ILE A 28 34.17 1.36 9.09
N ASP A 29 34.70 0.13 9.12
CA ASP A 29 34.23 -0.94 8.24
C ASP A 29 32.84 -1.46 8.64
N GLY A 30 32.58 -1.68 9.92
CA GLY A 30 31.26 -2.15 10.38
C GLY A 30 30.09 -1.19 10.14
N LYS A 31 30.35 0.12 10.00
CA LYS A 31 29.31 1.11 9.66
C LYS A 31 28.95 1.09 8.17
N LYS A 32 29.91 0.77 7.30
CA LYS A 32 29.66 0.64 5.85
C LYS A 32 28.83 -0.60 5.55
N ASP A 33 29.11 -1.70 6.25
CA ASP A 33 28.36 -2.95 6.10
C ASP A 33 26.92 -2.79 6.61
N ALA A 34 26.71 -2.11 7.74
CA ALA A 34 25.38 -1.80 8.25
C ALA A 34 24.58 -0.91 7.28
N ALA A 35 25.20 0.12 6.71
CA ALA A 35 24.53 0.99 5.74
C ALA A 35 24.19 0.27 4.42
N ALA A 36 25.03 -0.68 3.98
CA ALA A 36 24.74 -1.52 2.81
C ALA A 36 23.52 -2.42 3.05
N LEU A 37 23.43 -3.05 4.23
CA LEU A 37 22.29 -3.88 4.61
C LEU A 37 20.99 -3.07 4.72
N GLU A 38 21.04 -1.85 5.27
CA GLU A 38 19.87 -0.97 5.34
C GLU A 38 19.40 -0.53 3.95
N LEU A 39 20.32 -0.22 3.03
CA LEU A 39 19.97 0.13 1.65
C LEU A 39 19.28 -1.02 0.92
N ASP A 40 19.78 -2.25 1.08
CA ASP A 40 19.16 -3.41 0.45
C ASP A 40 17.80 -3.74 1.08
N ALA A 41 17.67 -3.61 2.40
CA ALA A 41 16.37 -3.76 3.08
C ALA A 41 15.35 -2.71 2.61
N LEU A 42 15.78 -1.45 2.43
CA LEU A 42 14.94 -0.37 1.91
C LEU A 42 14.52 -0.63 0.46
N ARG A 43 15.43 -1.11 -0.40
CA ARG A 43 15.10 -1.50 -1.78
C ARG A 43 14.04 -2.59 -1.81
N MET A 44 14.23 -3.65 -1.03
CA MET A 44 13.24 -4.73 -0.93
C MET A 44 11.88 -4.22 -0.45
N LYS A 45 11.86 -3.28 0.50
CA LYS A 45 10.62 -2.67 0.98
C LYS A 45 9.96 -1.79 -0.09
N CYS A 46 10.73 -1.00 -0.82
CA CYS A 46 10.22 -0.20 -1.94
C CYS A 46 9.63 -1.08 -3.04
N ASP A 47 10.30 -2.17 -3.40
CA ASP A 47 9.82 -3.13 -4.39
C ASP A 47 8.53 -3.82 -3.92
N ALA A 48 8.48 -4.23 -2.66
CA ALA A 48 7.27 -4.83 -2.06
C ALA A 48 6.08 -3.86 -2.05
N LEU A 49 6.27 -2.62 -1.59
CA LEU A 49 5.23 -1.59 -1.61
C LEU A 49 4.82 -1.23 -3.05
N GLY A 50 5.77 -1.25 -3.99
CA GLY A 50 5.48 -1.06 -5.41
C GLY A 50 4.55 -2.14 -5.97
N ALA A 51 4.79 -3.40 -5.59
CA ALA A 51 3.93 -4.51 -5.97
C ALA A 51 2.52 -4.41 -5.34
N GLU A 52 2.43 -4.09 -4.05
CA GLU A 52 1.14 -3.89 -3.36
C GLU A 52 0.35 -2.72 -3.96
N LEU A 53 1.02 -1.62 -4.29
CA LEU A 53 0.40 -0.47 -4.94
C LEU A 53 -0.13 -0.81 -6.34
N ALA A 54 0.60 -1.62 -7.10
CA ALA A 54 0.13 -2.10 -8.41
C ALA A 54 -1.08 -3.03 -8.28
N GLU A 55 -1.06 -3.95 -7.30
CA GLU A 55 -2.18 -4.86 -7.03
C GLU A 55 -3.44 -4.11 -6.59
N THR A 56 -3.31 -3.17 -5.65
CA THR A 56 -4.43 -2.35 -5.15
C THR A 56 -5.02 -1.46 -6.25
N LYS A 57 -4.19 -0.85 -7.12
CA LYS A 57 -4.69 -0.12 -8.29
C LYS A 57 -5.46 -1.02 -9.24
N GLY A 58 -4.95 -2.22 -9.54
CA GLY A 58 -5.64 -3.18 -10.39
C GLY A 58 -7.00 -3.60 -9.81
N ALA A 59 -7.07 -3.86 -8.50
CA ALA A 59 -8.33 -4.16 -7.82
C ALA A 59 -9.32 -2.98 -7.86
N LEU A 60 -8.83 -1.76 -7.65
CA LEU A 60 -9.65 -0.55 -7.72
C LEU A 60 -10.23 -0.34 -9.12
N GLU A 61 -9.43 -0.51 -10.17
CA GLU A 61 -9.90 -0.42 -11.56
C GLU A 61 -10.99 -1.45 -11.88
N GLN A 62 -10.88 -2.67 -11.35
CA GLN A 62 -11.93 -3.69 -11.51
C GLN A 62 -13.23 -3.29 -10.81
N VAL A 63 -13.13 -2.75 -9.59
CA VAL A 63 -14.31 -2.26 -8.84
C VAL A 63 -14.98 -1.10 -9.55
N VAL A 64 -14.21 -0.13 -10.07
CA VAL A 64 -14.77 1.00 -10.83
C VAL A 64 -15.52 0.52 -12.07
N LYS A 65 -14.92 -0.37 -12.86
CA LYS A 65 -15.57 -0.96 -14.04
C LYS A 65 -16.87 -1.69 -13.69
N TYR A 66 -16.85 -2.45 -12.59
CA TYR A 66 -18.04 -3.13 -12.10
C TYR A 66 -19.15 -2.13 -11.74
N LEU A 67 -18.83 -1.06 -11.00
CA LEU A 67 -19.80 -0.02 -10.64
C LEU A 67 -20.34 0.73 -11.86
N GLU A 68 -19.51 1.00 -12.87
CA GLU A 68 -19.97 1.58 -14.14
C GLU A 68 -20.98 0.68 -14.85
N ALA A 69 -20.73 -0.63 -14.89
CA ALA A 69 -21.67 -1.61 -15.46
C ALA A 69 -22.99 -1.67 -14.66
N GLN A 70 -22.92 -1.60 -13.32
CA GLN A 70 -24.11 -1.52 -12.48
C GLN A 70 -24.92 -0.23 -12.75
N ALA A 71 -24.25 0.91 -12.89
CA ALA A 71 -24.91 2.18 -13.16
C ALA A 71 -25.61 2.16 -14.52
N GLN A 72 -25.01 1.55 -15.53
CA GLN A 72 -25.64 1.38 -16.85
C GLN A 72 -26.87 0.47 -16.79
N THR A 73 -26.80 -0.62 -16.05
CA THR A 73 -27.96 -1.54 -15.90
C THR A 73 -29.08 -0.93 -15.07
N ALA A 74 -28.78 -0.12 -14.06
CA ALA A 74 -29.79 0.63 -13.32
C ALA A 74 -30.55 1.61 -14.24
N LYS A 75 -29.85 2.33 -15.13
CA LYS A 75 -30.48 3.18 -16.15
C LYS A 75 -31.32 2.40 -17.16
N ALA A 76 -30.90 1.18 -17.51
CA ALA A 76 -31.70 0.31 -18.37
C ALA A 76 -32.98 -0.16 -17.67
N MET A 77 -32.90 -0.47 -16.37
CA MET A 77 -34.05 -0.84 -15.55
C MET A 77 -35.10 0.25 -15.46
N GLU A 78 -34.68 1.51 -15.35
CA GLU A 78 -35.59 2.67 -15.36
C GLU A 78 -36.51 2.64 -16.59
N LYS A 79 -35.95 2.38 -17.78
CA LYS A 79 -36.74 2.25 -19.03
C LYS A 79 -37.69 1.05 -19.01
N VAL A 80 -37.28 -0.06 -18.38
CA VAL A 80 -38.14 -1.24 -18.25
C VAL A 80 -39.31 -0.94 -17.31
N LEU A 81 -39.06 -0.19 -16.23
CA LEU A 81 -40.11 0.26 -15.32
C LEU A 81 -41.09 1.18 -16.05
N ASP A 82 -40.60 2.19 -16.79
CA ASP A 82 -41.44 3.07 -17.60
C ASP A 82 -42.33 2.31 -18.59
N ASP A 83 -41.75 1.32 -19.30
CA ASP A 83 -42.50 0.48 -20.25
C ASP A 83 -43.52 -0.43 -19.55
N ALA A 84 -43.17 -1.01 -18.39
CA ALA A 84 -44.10 -1.79 -17.59
C ALA A 84 -45.28 -0.92 -17.08
N GLU A 85 -45.00 0.30 -16.61
CA GLU A 85 -46.01 1.27 -16.18
C GLU A 85 -46.93 1.67 -17.35
N ALA A 86 -46.37 1.99 -18.52
CA ALA A 86 -47.15 2.30 -19.72
C ALA A 86 -48.04 1.13 -20.16
N LYS A 87 -47.60 -0.11 -19.94
CA LYS A 87 -48.40 -1.33 -20.18
C LYS A 87 -49.43 -1.60 -19.08
N GLY A 88 -49.57 -0.73 -18.08
CA GLY A 88 -50.59 -0.83 -17.05
C GLY A 88 -50.21 -1.73 -15.87
N PHE A 89 -48.91 -1.87 -15.59
CA PHE A 89 -48.44 -2.53 -14.37
C PHE A 89 -49.10 -1.95 -13.11
N THR A 90 -49.25 -0.62 -13.05
CA THR A 90 -49.86 0.12 -11.92
C THR A 90 -51.32 -0.24 -11.69
N PHE A 91 -52.04 -0.67 -12.73
CA PHE A 91 -53.45 -1.09 -12.62
C PHE A 91 -53.58 -2.57 -12.25
N GLY A 92 -52.47 -3.32 -12.18
CA GLY A 92 -52.42 -4.73 -11.77
C GLY A 92 -53.03 -5.72 -12.77
N ILE A 93 -53.61 -5.24 -13.87
CA ILE A 93 -54.49 -6.01 -14.78
C ILE A 93 -53.73 -6.59 -15.99
N ASN A 94 -52.52 -6.10 -16.31
CA ASN A 94 -51.82 -6.53 -17.53
C ASN A 94 -50.69 -7.55 -17.26
N PRO A 95 -50.82 -8.83 -17.68
CA PRO A 95 -49.74 -9.82 -17.55
C PRO A 95 -48.48 -9.45 -18.35
N ASP A 96 -48.60 -8.77 -19.49
CA ASP A 96 -47.46 -8.40 -20.34
C ASP A 96 -46.52 -7.42 -19.64
N SER A 97 -47.08 -6.51 -18.82
CA SER A 97 -46.30 -5.57 -18.01
C SER A 97 -45.42 -6.28 -16.97
N ARG A 98 -45.94 -7.36 -16.37
CA ARG A 98 -45.19 -8.18 -15.39
C ARG A 98 -44.10 -8.99 -16.07
N ILE A 99 -44.37 -9.50 -17.28
CA ILE A 99 -43.38 -10.22 -18.08
C ILE A 99 -42.22 -9.29 -18.43
N ALA A 100 -42.51 -8.05 -18.88
CA ALA A 100 -41.50 -7.05 -19.19
C ALA A 100 -40.63 -6.72 -17.97
N LEU A 101 -41.25 -6.45 -16.81
CA LEU A 101 -40.54 -6.17 -15.57
C LEU A 101 -39.66 -7.34 -15.11
N LEU A 102 -40.20 -8.57 -15.13
CA LEU A 102 -39.45 -9.76 -14.73
C LEU A 102 -38.28 -10.06 -15.67
N ALA A 103 -38.44 -9.80 -16.97
CA ALA A 103 -37.36 -9.95 -17.94
C ALA A 103 -36.23 -8.96 -17.63
N GLY A 104 -36.54 -7.66 -17.50
CA GLY A 104 -35.53 -6.67 -17.15
C GLY A 104 -34.86 -6.94 -15.80
N TRP A 105 -35.62 -7.38 -14.79
CA TRP A 105 -35.06 -7.74 -13.48
C TRP A 105 -34.05 -8.87 -13.57
N ARG A 106 -34.37 -9.92 -14.34
CA ARG A 106 -33.43 -11.03 -14.59
C ARG A 106 -32.18 -10.57 -15.31
N ASP A 107 -32.31 -9.69 -16.29
CA ASP A 107 -31.17 -9.14 -17.02
C ASP A 107 -30.26 -8.32 -16.10
N GLN A 108 -30.84 -7.49 -15.22
CA GLN A 108 -30.08 -6.77 -14.20
C GLN A 108 -29.34 -7.73 -13.27
N CYS A 109 -30.03 -8.76 -12.75
CA CYS A 109 -29.39 -9.76 -11.89
C CYS A 109 -28.24 -10.49 -12.61
N ALA A 110 -28.39 -10.82 -13.89
CA ALA A 110 -27.35 -11.49 -14.67
C ALA A 110 -26.07 -10.63 -14.77
N VAL A 111 -26.20 -9.33 -15.01
CA VAL A 111 -25.05 -8.41 -15.05
C VAL A 111 -24.42 -8.24 -13.67
N LEU A 112 -25.24 -8.10 -12.62
CA LEU A 112 -24.76 -8.00 -11.24
C LEU A 112 -23.96 -9.24 -10.81
N GLN A 113 -24.32 -10.42 -11.29
CA GLN A 113 -23.64 -11.67 -10.93
C GLN A 113 -22.39 -11.96 -11.78
N LYS A 114 -22.37 -11.53 -13.03
CA LYS A 114 -21.31 -11.87 -13.98
C LYS A 114 -19.95 -11.25 -13.60
N ASP A 115 -19.97 -10.01 -13.15
CA ASP A 115 -18.76 -9.19 -13.05
C ASP A 115 -18.37 -8.86 -11.60
N VAL A 116 -18.86 -9.63 -10.62
CA VAL A 116 -18.50 -9.45 -9.20
C VAL A 116 -16.98 -9.59 -9.04
N PRO A 117 -16.27 -8.53 -8.61
CA PRO A 117 -14.82 -8.61 -8.44
C PRO A 117 -14.46 -9.61 -7.33
N VAL A 118 -13.67 -10.63 -7.65
CA VAL A 118 -13.14 -11.57 -6.65
C VAL A 118 -11.84 -11.01 -6.11
N LEU A 119 -11.90 -10.38 -4.93
CA LEU A 119 -10.71 -9.94 -4.23
C LEU A 119 -9.99 -11.18 -3.66
N LYS A 120 -8.69 -11.34 -4.00
CA LYS A 120 -7.86 -12.33 -3.32
C LYS A 120 -7.83 -11.98 -1.84
N ALA A 121 -8.14 -12.96 -0.99
CA ALA A 121 -8.06 -12.77 0.45
C ALA A 121 -6.65 -12.25 0.81
N ALA A 122 -6.60 -11.11 1.49
CA ALA A 122 -5.34 -10.56 1.99
C ALA A 122 -4.64 -11.65 2.81
N LYS A 123 -3.39 -11.96 2.45
CA LYS A 123 -2.57 -12.85 3.28
C LYS A 123 -2.52 -12.23 4.67
N LYS A 124 -3.11 -12.93 5.64
CA LYS A 124 -3.04 -12.55 7.05
C LYS A 124 -1.56 -12.50 7.41
N ASP A 125 -1.05 -11.32 7.73
CA ASP A 125 0.31 -11.22 8.26
C ASP A 125 0.43 -12.15 9.47
N PRO A 126 1.49 -12.97 9.55
CA PRO A 126 1.71 -13.82 10.71
C PRO A 126 1.82 -12.92 11.94
N ALA A 127 0.83 -13.10 12.81
CA ALA A 127 0.60 -12.39 14.05
C ALA A 127 1.87 -11.85 14.71
N GLU A 128 1.85 -10.53 14.93
CA GLU A 128 2.63 -9.82 15.93
C GLU A 128 2.75 -10.68 17.19
N LYS A 129 3.98 -11.08 17.52
CA LYS A 129 4.28 -11.92 18.69
C LYS A 129 3.70 -11.22 19.93
N PRO A 130 2.88 -11.90 20.76
CA PRO A 130 2.30 -11.27 21.94
C PRO A 130 3.41 -10.75 22.85
N ALA A 131 3.30 -9.48 23.23
CA ALA A 131 4.25 -8.81 24.11
C ALA A 131 4.44 -9.60 25.42
N PRO A 132 5.67 -9.66 25.97
CA PRO A 132 5.93 -10.35 27.23
C PRO A 132 5.11 -9.70 28.35
N LYS A 133 4.35 -10.51 29.07
CA LYS A 133 3.70 -10.08 30.31
C LYS A 133 4.79 -9.87 31.37
N ASN A 134 4.86 -8.66 31.91
CA ASN A 134 5.65 -8.32 33.10
C ASN A 134 5.07 -9.00 34.34
#